data_AF-A0A370B0C5-F1
#
_entry.id   AF-A0A370B0C5-F1
#
_cell.length_a   1.000
_cell.length_b   1.000
_cell.length_c   1.000
_cell.angle_alpha   90.00
_cell.angle_beta   90.00
_cell.angle_gamma   90.00
#
_symmetry.space_group_name_H-M   'P 1'
#
loop_
_entity.id
_entity.type
_entity.pdbx_description
1 polymer ?
#
loop_
_entity_poly.entity_id
_entity_poly.type
_entity_poly.pdbx_seq_one_letter_code
_entity_poly.pdbx_strand_id
1 'polypeptide(L)' 'MITVADIGRRVEDAAGRVGVLRALIRDYEDPADMPGARRKRPTAFLWPEEGGREWLVSPHDVRRVR' A
#
# COMPACT_ATOMS: atom_id res chain seq x y z
N MET A 1 -4.51 7.49 9.70
CA MET A 1 -3.83 6.18 9.85
C MET A 1 -4.75 5.08 9.33
N ILE A 2 -4.31 4.36 8.29
CA ILE A 2 -5.01 3.17 7.80
C ILE A 2 -4.68 1.95 8.65
N THR A 3 -5.56 0.96 8.63
CA THR A 3 -5.45 -0.28 9.39
C THR A 3 -5.91 -1.46 8.55
N VAL A 4 -5.75 -2.68 9.07
CA VAL A 4 -6.27 -3.89 8.42
C VAL A 4 -7.80 -3.88 8.26
N ALA A 5 -8.52 -3.10 9.08
CA ALA A 5 -9.98 -2.94 8.94
C ALA A 5 -10.40 -2.13 7.71
N ASP A 6 -9.44 -1.48 7.05
CA ASP A 6 -9.66 -0.70 5.83
C ASP A 6 -9.40 -1.52 4.56
N ILE A 7 -9.01 -2.80 4.68
CA ILE A 7 -8.85 -3.68 3.53
C ILE A 7 -10.18 -3.80 2.79
N GLY A 8 -10.13 -3.70 1.46
CA GLY A 8 -11.30 -3.64 0.58
C GLY A 8 -11.90 -2.24 0.45
N ARG A 9 -11.45 -1.24 1.23
CA ARG A 9 -11.93 0.14 1.11
C ARG A 9 -11.10 0.96 0.14
N ARG A 10 -11.75 1.98 -0.40
CA ARG A 10 -11.14 3.02 -1.22
C ARG A 10 -10.24 3.92 -0.38
N VAL A 11 -9.02 4.11 -0.85
CA VAL A 11 -7.96 4.90 -0.21
C VAL A 11 -7.20 5.71 -1.25
N GLU A 12 -6.55 6.77 -0.79
CA GLU A 12 -5.74 7.67 -1.61
C GLU A 12 -4.34 7.77 -1.01
N ASP A 13 -3.31 7.76 -1.85
CA ASP A 13 -1.93 7.96 -1.42
C ASP A 13 -1.50 9.45 -1.45
N ALA A 14 -0.29 9.73 -0.98
CA ALA A 14 0.27 11.09 -0.95
C ALA A 14 0.49 11.72 -2.35
N ALA A 15 0.49 10.91 -3.42
CA ALA A 15 0.57 11.39 -4.80
C ALA A 15 -0.83 11.67 -5.40
N GLY A 16 -1.90 11.50 -4.63
CA GLY A 16 -3.28 11.72 -5.07
C GLY A 16 -3.86 10.55 -5.87
N ARG A 17 -3.18 9.40 -5.93
CA ARG A 17 -3.68 8.22 -6.64
C ARG A 17 -4.70 7.50 -5.77
N VAL A 18 -5.84 7.16 -6.35
CA VAL A 18 -6.93 6.48 -5.66
C VAL A 18 -6.96 5.00 -6.05
N GLY A 19 -7.13 4.13 -5.06
CA GLY A 19 -7.24 2.69 -5.26
C GLY A 19 -7.92 2.01 -4.08
N VAL A 20 -7.99 0.68 -4.12
CA VAL A 20 -8.52 -0.17 -3.05
C VAL A 20 -7.35 -0.75 -2.25
N LEU A 21 -7.40 -0.63 -0.93
CA LEU A 21 -6.41 -1.28 -0.06
C LEU A 21 -6.60 -2.80 -0.11
N ARG A 22 -5.61 -3.54 -0.62
CA ARG A 22 -5.67 -5.01 -0.71
C ARG A 22 -4.99 -5.71 0.46
N ALA A 23 -3.86 -5.17 0.91
CA ALA A 23 -3.11 -5.72 2.03
C ALA A 23 -2.37 -4.63 2.79
N LEU A 24 -2.15 -4.89 4.08
CA LEU A 24 -1.31 -4.08 4.96
C LEU A 24 -0.37 -5.01 5.72
N ILE A 25 0.91 -4.99 5.36
CA ILE A 25 1.93 -5.90 5.92
C ILE A 25 2.92 -5.04 6.72
N ARG A 26 3.13 -5.38 7.99
CA ARG A 26 3.94 -4.56 8.91
C ARG A 26 5.43 -4.64 8.65
N ASP A 27 5.91 -5.78 8.15
CA ASP A 27 7.31 -6.10 8.02
C ASP A 27 7.64 -6.65 6.63
N TYR A 28 7.01 -6.10 5.60
CA TYR A 28 7.23 -6.51 4.22
C TYR A 28 8.67 -6.26 3.78
N GLU A 29 9.25 -7.23 3.09
CA GLU A 29 10.54 -7.13 2.41
C GLU A 29 10.31 -7.15 0.90
N ASP A 30 10.75 -6.11 0.22
CA ASP A 30 10.51 -5.97 -1.21
C ASP A 30 11.42 -6.93 -2.00
N PRO A 31 10.87 -7.92 -2.71
CA PRO A 31 11.67 -8.86 -3.46
C PRO A 31 12.39 -8.21 -4.65
N ALA A 32 11.96 -7.02 -5.09
CA ALA A 32 12.67 -6.24 -6.12
C ALA A 32 13.98 -5.65 -5.60
N ASP A 33 14.10 -5.43 -4.28
CA ASP A 33 15.37 -5.06 -3.66
C ASP A 33 16.33 -6.26 -3.68
N MET A 34 17.64 -5.99 -3.85
CA MET A 34 18.69 -7.03 -3.80
C MET A 34 18.67 -7.75 -2.43
N PRO A 35 18.94 -9.06 -2.36
CA PRO A 35 18.81 -9.83 -1.11
C PRO A 35 19.51 -9.21 0.12
N GLY A 36 20.71 -8.64 -0.05
CA GLY A 36 21.45 -7.98 1.04
C GLY A 36 21.01 -6.54 1.36
N ALA A 37 20.14 -5.96 0.53
CA ALA A 37 19.61 -4.61 0.68
C ALA A 37 18.13 -4.58 1.13
N ARG A 38 17.44 -5.73 1.10
CA ARG A 38 16.07 -5.88 1.60
C ARG A 38 15.99 -5.46 3.06
N ARG A 39 14.96 -4.67 3.35
CA ARG A 39 14.65 -4.21 4.71
C ARG A 39 13.17 -4.31 4.94
N LYS A 40 12.80 -4.89 6.08
CA LYS A 40 11.43 -4.94 6.58
C LYS A 40 10.89 -3.53 6.75
N ARG A 41 9.75 -3.25 6.13
CA ARG A 41 9.04 -1.97 6.23
C ARG A 41 7.52 -2.15 6.21
N PRO A 42 6.77 -1.37 7.01
CA PRO A 42 5.32 -1.33 6.87
C PRO A 42 4.95 -0.91 5.44
N THR A 43 4.12 -1.72 4.78
CA THR A 43 3.77 -1.52 3.37
C THR A 43 2.28 -1.77 3.16
N ALA A 44 1.63 -0.84 2.47
CA ALA A 44 0.27 -0.96 1.97
C ALA A 44 0.30 -1.31 0.48
N PHE A 45 -0.54 -2.26 0.09
CA PHE A 45 -0.69 -2.74 -1.28
C PHE A 45 -1.99 -2.17 -1.83
N LEU A 46 -1.90 -1.32 -2.85
CA LEU A 46 -3.03 -0.61 -3.42
C LEU A 46 -3.31 -1.09 -4.84
N TRP A 47 -4.57 -1.43 -5.10
CA TRP A 47 -5.03 -1.83 -6.42
C TRP A 47 -5.82 -0.70 -7.08
N PRO A 48 -5.56 -0.33 -8.34
CA PRO A 48 -6.33 0.72 -9.02
C PRO A 48 -7.77 0.27 -9.30
N GLU A 49 -8.75 1.14 -9.05
CA GLU A 49 -10.18 0.83 -9.28
C GLU A 49 -10.50 0.61 -10.77
N GLU A 50 -9.86 1.36 -11.66
CA GLU A 50 -10.09 1.33 -13.10
C GLU A 50 -9.26 0.24 -13.82
N GLY A 51 -8.62 -0.64 -13.05
CA GLY A 51 -7.63 -1.59 -13.57
C GLY A 51 -6.25 -0.96 -13.75
N GLY A 52 -5.24 -1.81 -13.94
CA GLY A 52 -3.84 -1.39 -14.03
C GLY A 52 -2.94 -2.14 -13.06
N ARG A 53 -1.78 -1.54 -12.76
CA ARG A 53 -0.74 -2.16 -11.94
C ARG A 53 -0.92 -1.80 -10.46
N GLU A 54 -0.92 -2.82 -9.61
CA GLU A 54 -0.78 -2.64 -8.16
C GLU A 54 0.47 -1.82 -7.82
N TRP A 55 0.38 -1.02 -6.77
CA TRP A 55 1.56 -0.33 -6.25
C TRP A 55 1.69 -0.43 -4.74
N LEU A 56 2.94 -0.30 -4.30
CA LEU A 56 3.35 -0.34 -2.92
C LEU A 56 3.55 1.07 -2.40
N VAL A 57 3.10 1.33 -1.19
CA VAL A 57 3.26 2.64 -0.54
C VAL A 57 3.38 2.48 0.97
N SER A 58 4.03 3.44 1.63
CA SER A 58 4.03 3.50 3.09
C SER A 58 2.59 3.69 3.61
N PRO A 59 2.13 2.91 4.60
CA PRO A 59 0.80 3.08 5.19
C PRO A 59 0.58 4.46 5.82
N HIS A 60 1.65 5.20 6.12
CA HIS A 60 1.58 6.55 6.68
C HIS A 60 1.17 7.57 5.62
N ASP A 61 1.44 7.28 4.35
CA ASP A 61 1.13 8.14 3.20
C ASP A 61 -0.23 7.80 2.59
N VAL A 62 -1.02 6.94 3.24
CA VAL A 62 -2.34 6.51 2.78
C VAL A 62 -3.43 7.10 3.68
N ARG A 63 -4.47 7.64 3.05
CA ARG A 63 -5.68 8.15 3.72
C ARG A 63 -6.94 7.51 3.16
N ARG A 64 -7.98 7.44 4.00
CA ARG A 64 -9.31 7.02 3.55
C ARG A 64 -9.89 8.09 2.63
N VAL A 65 -10.48 7.65 1.52
CA VAL A 65 -11.33 8.52 0.70
C VAL A 65 -12.70 8.59 1.39
N ARG A 66 -13.26 9.79 1.52
CA ARG A 66 -14.60 9.99 2.07
C ARG A 66 -15.67 9.60 1.06
#